data_AF-A0A0A2ESQ1-F1
#
_entry.id   AF-A0A0A2ESQ1-F1
#
_cell.length_a   1.000
_cell.length_b   1.000
_cell.length_c   1.000
_cell.angle_alpha   90.00
_cell.angle_beta   90.00
_cell.angle_gamma   90.00
#
_symmetry.space_group_name_H-M   'P 1'
#
loop_
_entity.id
_entity.type
_entity.pdbx_description
1 polymer ?
#
loop_
_entity_poly.entity_id
_entity_poly.type
_entity_poly.pdbx_seq_one_letter_code
_entity_poly.pdbx_strand_id
1 'polypeptide(L)'
;MFAGVGLCAQQVVPVTLQSQKLEPIRCGTCLQGSTHSIVTTADLSPLAEVDESKTTVLDYMVVFDRSAQLYMSDKGGAEIFAAKIVTSVNEVFRNSDINAELRLAHIMLLDEEIPSVHQGLNIQSSPSVQEMRRKYKADLVTVCSNPFYDGLSGKAVPEANRMAAYSSIHVTSIFSSLTATHEIGHIFGCQHSRIQEDSGNHPYAVGVGNPPYYSVMGAAVGDITELAPIFSSPKSVWRGVQLGSERENSVRKIKERLTEVASFGDYLEPRYYAEREQIEVGAQAQTVSVLIRTSEFFQPSSDVPWLRVVSPSYSLDDVPLVVAVEANTSAQSRTGHIKIAGTDHYKAVTITVTQSSSSTTATNMVAVDPVMQIASGYLALSLSSRGELSAYTLQGELIFSREFASGDYQVSLDGFLRPLVLQAKTARGRTTLKIPY
;
A
#
# COMPACT_ATOMS: atom_id res chain seq x y z
N MET A 1 -40.62 -15.36 -29.29
CA MET A 1 -41.11 -16.09 -28.10
C MET A 1 -39.89 -16.57 -27.33
N PHE A 2 -39.72 -16.06 -26.11
CA PHE A 2 -38.66 -16.48 -25.19
C PHE A 2 -39.00 -17.85 -24.60
N ALA A 3 -38.04 -18.77 -24.57
CA ALA A 3 -38.11 -19.98 -23.76
C ALA A 3 -36.88 -19.98 -22.83
N GLY A 4 -37.16 -19.88 -21.53
CA GLY A 4 -36.20 -19.66 -20.46
C GLY A 4 -35.31 -20.88 -20.18
N VAL A 5 -34.05 -20.58 -19.90
CA VAL A 5 -33.08 -21.52 -19.33
C VAL A 5 -33.25 -21.46 -17.80
N GLY A 6 -33.67 -22.57 -17.21
CA GLY A 6 -33.80 -22.70 -15.76
C GLY A 6 -32.42 -22.73 -15.10
N LEU A 7 -32.15 -21.74 -14.26
CA LEU A 7 -31.08 -21.77 -13.28
C LEU A 7 -31.39 -22.88 -12.26
N CYS A 8 -30.59 -23.95 -12.29
CA CYS A 8 -30.59 -24.95 -11.23
C CYS A 8 -29.80 -24.38 -10.06
N ALA A 9 -30.50 -23.91 -9.02
CA ALA A 9 -29.91 -23.55 -7.75
C ALA A 9 -29.33 -24.83 -7.12
N GLN A 10 -28.00 -24.98 -7.15
CA GLN A 10 -27.32 -26.02 -6.40
C GLN A 10 -27.45 -25.70 -4.91
N GLN A 11 -28.20 -26.54 -4.20
CA GLN A 11 -28.18 -26.60 -2.74
C GLN A 11 -26.76 -26.93 -2.28
N VAL A 12 -26.06 -25.94 -1.74
CA VAL A 12 -24.87 -26.14 -0.92
C VAL A 12 -25.35 -26.84 0.35
N VAL A 13 -25.09 -28.14 0.46
CA VAL A 13 -25.32 -28.88 1.70
C VAL A 13 -24.31 -28.36 2.73
N PRO A 14 -24.75 -27.80 3.87
CA PRO A 14 -23.82 -27.38 4.91
C PRO A 14 -23.20 -28.64 5.53
N VAL A 15 -21.93 -28.91 5.22
CA VAL A 15 -21.12 -29.85 6.00
C VAL A 15 -20.68 -29.12 7.25
N THR A 16 -21.46 -29.24 8.32
CA THR A 16 -21.06 -28.78 9.65
C THR A 16 -19.80 -29.54 10.07
N LEU A 17 -18.72 -28.88 10.53
CA LEU A 17 -17.53 -29.52 11.12
C LEU A 17 -17.82 -30.23 12.47
N GLN A 18 -19.02 -30.78 12.67
CA GLN A 18 -19.36 -31.48 13.90
C GLN A 18 -18.87 -32.93 13.86
N SER A 19 -17.95 -33.21 14.79
CA SER A 19 -17.54 -34.49 15.38
C SER A 19 -16.33 -35.25 14.85
N GLN A 20 -15.55 -34.73 13.88
CA GLN A 20 -14.26 -35.34 13.54
C GLN A 20 -13.10 -34.67 14.29
N LYS A 21 -12.26 -35.49 14.94
CA LYS A 21 -11.01 -35.03 15.54
C LYS A 21 -10.06 -34.62 14.41
N LEU A 22 -9.71 -33.33 14.37
CA LEU A 22 -8.79 -32.78 13.38
C LEU A 22 -7.34 -33.14 13.74
N GLU A 23 -6.52 -33.33 12.71
CA GLU A 23 -5.09 -33.58 12.85
C GLU A 23 -4.32 -32.28 13.21
N PRO A 24 -3.19 -32.39 13.96
CA PRO A 24 -2.31 -31.26 14.21
C PRO A 24 -1.74 -30.65 12.93
N ILE A 25 -1.64 -29.33 12.90
CA ILE A 25 -1.09 -28.57 11.79
C ILE A 25 0.45 -28.56 11.89
N ARG A 26 1.14 -28.97 10.82
CA ARG A 26 2.60 -28.87 10.71
C ARG A 26 2.97 -27.61 9.91
N CYS A 27 3.05 -26.47 10.59
CA CYS A 27 3.28 -25.18 9.94
C CYS A 27 4.78 -24.94 9.66
N GLY A 28 5.09 -24.44 8.46
CA GLY A 28 6.44 -24.07 8.03
C GLY A 28 6.74 -22.58 8.05
N THR A 29 5.78 -21.73 8.44
CA THR A 29 5.87 -20.27 8.36
C THR A 29 6.90 -19.69 9.32
N CYS A 30 6.95 -20.19 10.56
CA CYS A 30 7.81 -19.66 11.62
C CYS A 30 9.07 -20.50 11.90
N LEU A 31 9.29 -21.61 11.19
CA LEU A 31 10.49 -22.45 11.29
C LEU A 31 11.77 -21.82 10.71
N GLN A 32 11.64 -20.72 9.95
CA GLN A 32 12.76 -19.91 9.51
C GLN A 32 12.69 -18.56 10.20
N GLY A 33 13.61 -18.30 11.13
CA GLY A 33 13.73 -17.04 11.85
C GLY A 33 13.76 -15.87 10.87
N SER A 34 12.63 -15.18 10.74
CA SER A 34 12.54 -13.93 10.01
C SER A 34 12.63 -12.79 11.01
N THR A 35 13.61 -11.91 10.80
CA THR A 35 13.76 -10.66 11.53
C THR A 35 12.60 -9.75 11.17
N HIS A 36 11.71 -9.50 12.14
CA HIS A 36 10.65 -8.50 11.99
C HIS A 36 11.26 -7.09 11.90
N SER A 37 10.92 -6.34 10.86
CA SER A 37 11.01 -4.89 10.90
C SER A 37 9.92 -4.37 11.84
N ILE A 38 10.32 -3.72 12.92
CA ILE A 38 9.42 -3.02 13.83
C ILE A 38 8.81 -1.85 13.06
N VAL A 39 7.55 -1.98 12.64
CA VAL A 39 6.77 -0.82 12.20
C VAL A 39 6.53 0.02 13.44
N THR A 40 7.17 1.18 13.51
CA THR A 40 6.92 2.17 14.55
C THR A 40 5.53 2.78 14.32
N THR A 41 4.90 3.20 15.41
CA THR A 41 3.53 3.76 15.48
C THR A 41 3.31 5.05 14.68
N ALA A 42 4.26 5.46 13.83
CA ALA A 42 4.26 6.71 13.08
C ALA A 42 3.68 6.61 11.65
N ASP A 43 3.43 5.40 11.13
CA ASP A 43 2.87 5.17 9.78
C ASP A 43 1.36 4.86 9.75
N LEU A 44 0.67 4.95 10.90
CA LEU A 44 -0.77 4.74 10.95
C LEU A 44 -1.49 6.02 10.47
N SER A 45 -1.83 6.07 9.18
CA SER A 45 -2.97 6.86 8.75
C SER A 45 -4.22 6.38 9.50
N PRO A 46 -5.15 7.27 9.91
CA PRO A 46 -6.37 6.82 10.57
C PRO A 46 -7.14 5.92 9.61
N LEU A 47 -7.20 4.63 9.95
CA LEU A 47 -8.00 3.63 9.23
C LEU A 47 -9.46 4.07 9.29
N ALA A 48 -10.15 3.98 8.16
CA ALA A 48 -11.58 4.24 8.07
C ALA A 48 -12.34 3.38 9.11
N GLU A 49 -13.33 3.98 9.77
CA GLU A 49 -14.22 3.26 10.69
C GLU A 49 -14.83 2.04 9.97
N VAL A 50 -14.62 0.85 10.53
CA VAL A 50 -15.24 -0.38 10.04
C VAL A 50 -16.72 -0.33 10.44
N ASP A 51 -17.60 -0.23 9.46
CA ASP A 51 -19.02 -0.45 9.65
C ASP A 51 -19.26 -1.94 9.97
N GLU A 52 -19.35 -2.27 11.26
CA GLU A 52 -19.57 -3.64 11.73
C GLU A 52 -20.89 -4.26 11.22
N SER A 53 -21.79 -3.49 10.59
CA SER A 53 -23.04 -4.00 10.01
C SER A 53 -22.89 -4.65 8.63
N LYS A 54 -21.77 -4.45 7.94
CA LYS A 54 -21.51 -5.01 6.61
C LYS A 54 -20.45 -6.11 6.66
N THR A 55 -20.81 -7.31 6.22
CA THR A 55 -19.85 -8.42 6.10
C THR A 55 -18.78 -8.09 5.06
N THR A 56 -17.52 -8.18 5.46
CA THR A 56 -16.37 -8.01 4.56
C THR A 56 -16.17 -9.26 3.73
N VAL A 57 -16.11 -9.13 2.40
CA VAL A 57 -15.87 -10.26 1.50
C VAL A 57 -14.40 -10.25 1.08
N LEU A 58 -13.75 -11.40 1.20
CA LEU A 58 -12.38 -11.66 0.74
C LEU A 58 -12.45 -12.53 -0.52
N ASP A 59 -12.04 -11.99 -1.67
CA ASP A 59 -11.96 -12.74 -2.92
C ASP A 59 -10.78 -13.71 -2.91
N TYR A 60 -11.05 -14.96 -3.21
CA TYR A 60 -10.12 -16.06 -2.98
C TYR A 60 -9.87 -16.89 -4.23
N MET A 61 -8.59 -17.11 -4.53
CA MET A 61 -8.17 -18.01 -5.59
C MET A 61 -7.50 -19.25 -5.00
N VAL A 62 -7.87 -20.42 -5.50
CA VAL A 62 -7.17 -21.68 -5.19
C VAL A 62 -6.43 -22.15 -6.43
N VAL A 63 -5.16 -22.48 -6.26
CA VAL A 63 -4.30 -23.02 -7.31
C VAL A 63 -3.99 -24.47 -6.96
N PHE A 64 -4.22 -25.39 -7.89
CA PHE A 64 -3.87 -26.81 -7.71
C PHE A 64 -2.77 -27.18 -8.70
N ASP A 65 -1.63 -27.61 -8.18
CA ASP A 65 -0.58 -28.17 -9.01
C ASP A 65 -0.98 -29.53 -9.59
N ARG A 66 -0.12 -30.11 -10.42
CA ARG A 66 -0.42 -31.41 -11.05
C ARG A 66 -0.52 -32.54 -10.03
N SER A 67 0.29 -32.53 -8.98
CA SER A 67 0.27 -33.58 -7.95
C SER A 67 -1.03 -33.56 -7.12
N ALA A 68 -1.55 -32.39 -6.80
CA ALA A 68 -2.86 -32.21 -6.16
C ALA A 68 -4.00 -32.64 -7.08
N GLN A 69 -3.94 -32.31 -8.38
CA GLN A 69 -4.95 -32.78 -9.34
C GLN A 69 -5.03 -34.30 -9.40
N LEU A 70 -3.89 -34.99 -9.40
CA LEU A 70 -3.85 -36.45 -9.35
C LEU A 70 -4.49 -36.98 -8.07
N TYR A 71 -4.19 -36.37 -6.91
CA TYR A 71 -4.80 -36.74 -5.63
C TYR A 71 -6.32 -36.57 -5.59
N MET A 72 -6.86 -35.54 -6.24
CA MET A 72 -8.29 -35.21 -6.22
C MET A 72 -9.11 -35.94 -7.29
N SER A 73 -8.46 -36.60 -8.25
CA SER A 73 -9.11 -37.18 -9.44
C SER A 73 -10.18 -38.21 -9.10
N ASP A 74 -10.04 -38.94 -8.00
CA ASP A 74 -11.02 -39.91 -7.48
C ASP A 74 -11.83 -39.39 -6.28
N LYS A 75 -11.63 -38.12 -5.89
CA LYS A 75 -12.24 -37.48 -4.69
C LYS A 75 -13.18 -36.33 -5.03
N GLY A 76 -13.63 -36.29 -6.29
CA GLY A 76 -14.62 -35.35 -6.80
C GLY A 76 -14.06 -33.99 -7.24
N GLY A 77 -12.74 -33.86 -7.39
CA GLY A 77 -12.13 -32.77 -8.13
C GLY A 77 -11.90 -31.46 -7.35
N ALA A 78 -11.37 -30.48 -8.07
CA ALA A 78 -10.86 -29.24 -7.52
C ALA A 78 -11.96 -28.38 -6.86
N GLU A 79 -13.18 -28.42 -7.37
CA GLU A 79 -14.32 -27.66 -6.87
C GLU A 79 -14.69 -28.07 -5.44
N ILE A 80 -14.70 -29.38 -5.16
CA ILE A 80 -15.02 -29.90 -3.81
C ILE A 80 -13.94 -29.49 -2.81
N PHE A 81 -12.68 -29.55 -3.22
CA PHE A 81 -11.56 -29.18 -2.37
C PHE A 81 -11.53 -27.67 -2.10
N ALA A 82 -11.73 -26.84 -3.12
CA ALA A 82 -11.83 -25.39 -2.96
C ALA A 82 -13.02 -25.00 -2.08
N ALA A 83 -14.20 -25.61 -2.29
CA ALA A 83 -15.38 -25.39 -1.46
C ALA A 83 -15.16 -25.79 0.00
N LYS A 84 -14.41 -26.88 0.25
CA LYS A 84 -14.05 -27.30 1.61
C LYS A 84 -13.19 -26.25 2.31
N ILE A 85 -12.18 -25.68 1.64
CA ILE A 85 -11.36 -24.62 2.22
C ILE A 85 -12.25 -23.42 2.61
N VAL A 86 -13.06 -22.93 1.66
CA VAL A 86 -13.95 -21.78 1.88
C VAL A 86 -14.90 -22.03 3.04
N THR A 87 -15.53 -23.21 3.08
CA THR A 87 -16.47 -23.58 4.15
C THR A 87 -15.79 -23.59 5.51
N SER A 88 -14.60 -24.21 5.62
CA SER A 88 -13.84 -24.28 6.88
C SER A 88 -13.41 -22.90 7.37
N VAL A 89 -12.90 -22.04 6.49
CA VAL A 89 -12.48 -20.67 6.86
C VAL A 89 -13.67 -19.84 7.34
N ASN A 90 -14.79 -19.88 6.59
CA ASN A 90 -15.99 -19.12 6.95
C ASN A 90 -16.63 -19.64 8.25
N GLU A 91 -16.57 -20.94 8.51
CA GLU A 91 -16.99 -21.49 9.80
C GLU A 91 -16.12 -20.98 10.95
N VAL A 92 -14.80 -20.94 10.79
CA VAL A 92 -13.90 -20.40 11.82
C VAL A 92 -14.11 -18.90 12.02
N PHE A 93 -14.32 -18.11 10.97
CA PHE A 93 -14.65 -16.68 11.11
C PHE A 93 -15.92 -16.47 11.92
N ARG A 94 -17.00 -17.22 11.62
CA ARG A 94 -18.25 -17.18 12.39
C ARG A 94 -18.03 -17.58 13.84
N ASN A 95 -17.32 -18.67 14.10
CA ASN A 95 -17.03 -19.13 15.47
C ASN A 95 -16.19 -18.12 16.26
N SER A 96 -15.45 -17.25 15.57
CA SER A 96 -14.52 -16.29 16.18
C SER A 96 -15.07 -14.85 16.21
N ASP A 97 -16.35 -14.64 15.91
CA ASP A 97 -16.98 -13.30 15.86
C ASP A 97 -16.26 -12.34 14.89
N ILE A 98 -15.80 -12.86 13.75
CA ILE A 98 -15.21 -12.10 12.65
C ILE A 98 -16.28 -11.95 11.56
N ASN A 99 -16.75 -10.72 11.32
CA ASN A 99 -17.75 -10.43 10.29
C ASN A 99 -17.11 -10.37 8.89
N ALA A 100 -16.60 -11.52 8.44
CA ALA A 100 -15.99 -11.68 7.12
C ALA A 100 -16.34 -13.02 6.49
N GLU A 101 -16.29 -13.07 5.15
CA GLU A 101 -16.49 -14.29 4.38
C GLU A 101 -15.48 -14.38 3.23
N LEU A 102 -14.89 -15.56 3.09
CA LEU A 102 -14.13 -15.95 1.92
C LEU A 102 -15.10 -16.30 0.78
N ARG A 103 -14.90 -15.69 -0.39
CA ARG A 103 -15.64 -15.97 -1.62
C ARG A 103 -14.69 -16.59 -2.63
N LEU A 104 -15.00 -17.79 -3.11
CA LEU A 104 -14.22 -18.41 -4.18
C LEU A 104 -14.37 -17.61 -5.48
N ALA A 105 -13.33 -16.88 -5.85
CA ALA A 105 -13.27 -16.09 -7.07
C ALA A 105 -12.79 -16.93 -8.26
N HIS A 106 -11.80 -17.83 -8.04
CA HIS A 106 -11.26 -18.67 -9.11
C HIS A 106 -10.59 -19.95 -8.62
N ILE A 107 -10.63 -20.98 -9.47
CA ILE A 107 -9.82 -22.19 -9.35
C ILE A 107 -8.90 -22.25 -10.56
N MET A 108 -7.59 -22.34 -10.32
CA MET A 108 -6.57 -22.51 -11.35
C MET A 108 -5.92 -23.88 -11.23
N LEU A 109 -5.74 -24.56 -12.36
CA LEU A 109 -5.01 -25.83 -12.46
C LEU A 109 -3.69 -25.58 -13.16
N LEU A 110 -2.59 -26.06 -12.58
CA LEU A 110 -1.25 -25.99 -13.18
C LEU A 110 -0.81 -27.36 -13.67
N ASP A 111 -0.15 -27.41 -14.82
CA ASP A 111 0.41 -28.66 -15.34
C ASP A 111 1.72 -29.06 -14.64
N GLU A 112 2.38 -28.12 -13.95
CA GLU A 112 3.62 -28.34 -13.20
C GLU A 112 3.36 -28.92 -11.80
N GLU A 113 4.34 -29.67 -11.30
CA GLU A 113 4.36 -30.16 -9.92
C GLU A 113 5.24 -29.25 -9.06
N ILE A 114 4.71 -28.88 -7.90
CA ILE A 114 5.43 -28.09 -6.91
C ILE A 114 6.16 -29.07 -5.99
N PRO A 115 7.51 -29.01 -5.86
CA PRO A 115 8.25 -30.06 -5.18
C PRO A 115 8.07 -30.12 -3.66
N SER A 116 7.58 -29.06 -3.01
CA SER A 116 7.34 -29.02 -1.57
C SER A 116 6.35 -27.92 -1.17
N VAL A 117 5.74 -28.05 0.01
CA VAL A 117 4.91 -26.97 0.58
C VAL A 117 5.74 -25.71 0.76
N HIS A 118 7.00 -25.85 1.19
CA HIS A 118 7.93 -24.73 1.31
C HIS A 118 8.14 -23.96 0.01
N GLN A 119 8.35 -24.68 -1.10
CA GLN A 119 8.60 -24.09 -2.42
C GLN A 119 7.32 -23.58 -3.09
N GLY A 120 6.13 -24.02 -2.66
CA GLY A 120 4.87 -23.53 -3.21
C GLY A 120 4.68 -22.02 -3.09
N LEU A 121 5.31 -21.35 -2.11
CA LEU A 121 5.28 -19.88 -2.04
C LEU A 121 5.99 -19.19 -3.22
N ASN A 122 6.87 -19.88 -3.95
CA ASN A 122 7.48 -19.34 -5.17
C ASN A 122 6.44 -19.07 -6.26
N ILE A 123 5.22 -19.60 -6.14
CA ILE A 123 4.13 -19.33 -7.07
C ILE A 123 3.75 -17.85 -7.11
N GLN A 124 4.08 -17.07 -6.07
CA GLN A 124 3.86 -15.62 -6.06
C GLN A 124 4.58 -14.89 -7.21
N SER A 125 5.65 -15.47 -7.77
CA SER A 125 6.36 -14.96 -8.95
C SER A 125 5.94 -15.62 -10.27
N SER A 126 4.96 -16.52 -10.27
CA SER A 126 4.47 -17.16 -11.50
C SER A 126 3.62 -16.18 -12.31
N PRO A 127 4.00 -15.84 -13.57
CA PRO A 127 3.25 -14.86 -14.37
C PRO A 127 1.80 -15.27 -14.63
N SER A 128 1.54 -16.56 -14.85
CA SER A 128 0.19 -17.08 -15.10
C SER A 128 -0.70 -17.01 -13.86
N VAL A 129 -0.15 -17.29 -12.69
CA VAL A 129 -0.88 -17.17 -11.41
C VAL A 129 -1.13 -15.70 -11.08
N GLN A 130 -0.15 -14.83 -11.27
CA GLN A 130 -0.33 -13.39 -11.12
C GLN A 130 -1.40 -12.85 -12.07
N GLU A 131 -1.42 -13.29 -13.33
CA GLU A 131 -2.43 -12.92 -14.31
C GLU A 131 -3.84 -13.32 -13.85
N MET A 132 -4.03 -14.56 -13.40
CA MET A 132 -5.33 -15.01 -12.91
C MET A 132 -5.73 -14.29 -11.61
N ARG A 133 -4.79 -14.06 -10.69
CA ARG A 133 -5.04 -13.30 -9.46
C ARG A 133 -5.53 -11.88 -9.79
N ARG A 134 -4.90 -11.19 -10.76
CA ARG A 134 -5.35 -9.88 -11.25
C ARG A 134 -6.72 -9.95 -11.90
N LYS A 135 -6.92 -10.90 -12.82
CA LYS A 135 -8.16 -11.07 -13.60
C LYS A 135 -9.39 -11.29 -12.71
N TYR A 136 -9.22 -12.06 -11.64
CA TYR A 136 -10.30 -12.39 -10.71
C TYR A 136 -10.26 -11.58 -9.42
N LYS A 137 -9.37 -10.58 -9.33
CA LYS A 137 -9.20 -9.69 -8.17
C LYS A 137 -9.10 -10.46 -6.86
N ALA A 138 -8.34 -11.55 -6.84
CA ALA A 138 -8.21 -12.35 -5.65
C ALA A 138 -7.33 -11.65 -4.60
N ASP A 139 -7.92 -11.35 -3.46
CA ASP A 139 -7.25 -10.80 -2.28
C ASP A 139 -6.22 -11.77 -1.72
N LEU A 140 -6.61 -13.06 -1.67
CA LEU A 140 -5.86 -14.15 -1.10
C LEU A 140 -5.68 -15.27 -2.13
N VAL A 141 -4.52 -15.90 -2.13
CA VAL A 141 -4.25 -17.08 -2.97
C VAL A 141 -3.71 -18.22 -2.13
N THR A 142 -4.22 -19.43 -2.34
CA THR A 142 -3.65 -20.64 -1.76
C THR A 142 -3.29 -21.61 -2.84
N VAL A 143 -2.03 -22.04 -2.84
CA VAL A 143 -1.57 -23.14 -3.68
C VAL A 143 -1.64 -24.45 -2.92
N CYS A 144 -2.17 -25.47 -3.59
CA CYS A 144 -2.34 -26.81 -3.06
C CYS A 144 -1.47 -27.75 -3.87
N SER A 145 -0.59 -28.48 -3.19
CA SER A 145 0.24 -29.52 -3.77
C SER A 145 0.20 -30.82 -2.96
N ASN A 146 0.60 -31.93 -3.57
CA ASN A 146 0.77 -33.22 -2.91
C ASN A 146 2.23 -33.73 -3.04
N PRO A 147 3.23 -32.94 -2.60
CA PRO A 147 4.64 -33.24 -2.81
C PRO A 147 5.12 -34.42 -1.96
N PHE A 148 6.22 -35.03 -2.39
CA PHE A 148 6.93 -36.01 -1.57
C PHE A 148 7.72 -35.29 -0.45
N TYR A 149 7.14 -35.29 0.74
CA TYR A 149 7.76 -35.10 2.07
C TYR A 149 8.74 -33.93 2.25
N ASP A 150 8.21 -32.74 2.56
CA ASP A 150 8.93 -31.76 3.42
C ASP A 150 8.44 -31.79 4.88
N GLY A 151 7.45 -32.63 5.20
CA GLY A 151 6.89 -32.79 6.54
C GLY A 151 5.95 -31.66 6.98
N LEU A 152 5.64 -30.72 6.09
CA LEU A 152 4.78 -29.58 6.35
C LEU A 152 3.37 -29.83 5.84
N SER A 153 2.40 -29.26 6.55
CA SER A 153 1.01 -29.15 6.09
C SER A 153 0.77 -27.82 5.40
N GLY A 154 1.45 -26.75 5.81
CA GLY A 154 1.20 -25.40 5.32
C GLY A 154 2.36 -24.43 5.53
N LYS A 155 2.37 -23.36 4.74
CA LYS A 155 3.27 -22.21 4.86
C LYS A 155 2.63 -20.96 4.25
N ALA A 156 2.82 -19.80 4.85
CA ALA A 156 2.42 -18.49 4.34
C ALA A 156 3.53 -17.45 4.54
N VAL A 157 3.33 -16.27 3.95
CA VAL A 157 4.11 -15.08 4.31
C VAL A 157 3.46 -14.46 5.56
N PRO A 158 4.18 -14.30 6.67
CA PRO A 158 3.63 -13.71 7.88
C PRO A 158 3.37 -12.22 7.68
N GLU A 159 2.21 -11.75 8.12
CA GLU A 159 1.75 -10.37 7.98
C GLU A 159 1.95 -9.83 6.56
N ALA A 160 1.50 -10.61 5.58
CA ALA A 160 1.76 -10.33 4.17
C ALA A 160 1.20 -8.97 3.73
N ASN A 161 1.94 -8.29 2.87
CA ASN A 161 1.37 -7.21 2.06
C ASN A 161 0.60 -7.79 0.88
N ARG A 162 0.00 -6.90 0.08
CA ARG A 162 -0.83 -7.30 -1.06
C ARG A 162 -0.13 -8.19 -2.08
N MET A 163 1.15 -7.95 -2.36
CA MET A 163 1.91 -8.77 -3.31
C MET A 163 2.25 -10.15 -2.76
N ALA A 164 2.33 -10.30 -1.44
CA ALA A 164 2.80 -11.51 -0.79
C ALA A 164 1.68 -12.34 -0.14
N ALA A 165 0.40 -11.98 -0.32
CA ALA A 165 -0.75 -12.66 0.30
C ALA A 165 -1.07 -14.03 -0.35
N TYR A 166 -0.08 -14.92 -0.28
CA TYR A 166 -0.10 -16.29 -0.74
C TYR A 166 0.12 -17.24 0.44
N SER A 167 -0.56 -18.38 0.40
CA SER A 167 -0.22 -19.55 1.20
C SER A 167 0.01 -20.77 0.31
N SER A 168 0.73 -21.74 0.84
CA SER A 168 1.02 -23.03 0.24
C SER A 168 0.62 -24.10 1.23
N ILE A 169 -0.17 -25.08 0.80
CA ILE A 169 -0.67 -26.15 1.67
C ILE A 169 -0.57 -27.52 1.00
N HIS A 170 -0.45 -28.54 1.84
CA HIS A 170 -0.55 -29.93 1.42
C HIS A 170 -2.04 -30.27 1.18
N VAL A 171 -2.38 -30.77 0.00
CA VAL A 171 -3.78 -30.98 -0.44
C VAL A 171 -4.56 -31.92 0.49
N THR A 172 -3.89 -32.91 1.11
CA THR A 172 -4.53 -33.84 2.05
C THR A 172 -5.02 -33.15 3.33
N SER A 173 -4.39 -32.03 3.72
CA SER A 173 -4.72 -31.29 4.95
C SER A 173 -6.07 -30.57 4.87
N ILE A 174 -6.60 -30.35 3.66
CA ILE A 174 -7.87 -29.65 3.43
C ILE A 174 -9.05 -30.32 4.17
N PHE A 175 -9.02 -31.65 4.31
CA PHE A 175 -10.06 -32.41 4.99
C PHE A 175 -9.64 -32.90 6.38
N SER A 176 -8.34 -33.05 6.66
CA SER A 176 -7.88 -33.59 7.94
C SER A 176 -7.60 -32.51 9.00
N SER A 177 -7.43 -31.24 8.63
CA SER A 177 -7.08 -30.16 9.55
C SER A 177 -7.71 -28.81 9.17
N LEU A 178 -7.25 -27.72 9.80
CA LEU A 178 -7.58 -26.33 9.44
C LEU A 178 -6.38 -25.59 8.84
N THR A 179 -5.49 -26.29 8.14
CA THR A 179 -4.22 -25.71 7.67
C THR A 179 -4.42 -24.46 6.82
N ALA A 180 -5.34 -24.45 5.84
CA ALA A 180 -5.62 -23.24 5.08
C ALA A 180 -6.05 -22.05 5.95
N THR A 181 -6.85 -22.31 6.99
CA THR A 181 -7.30 -21.27 7.93
C THR A 181 -6.14 -20.73 8.76
N HIS A 182 -5.25 -21.62 9.20
CA HIS A 182 -4.05 -21.27 9.95
C HIS A 182 -3.08 -20.42 9.13
N GLU A 183 -2.81 -20.82 7.88
CA GLU A 183 -1.96 -20.04 6.98
C GLU A 183 -2.56 -18.68 6.63
N ILE A 184 -3.88 -18.58 6.44
CA ILE A 184 -4.57 -17.29 6.29
C ILE A 184 -4.41 -16.45 7.57
N GLY A 185 -4.46 -17.06 8.74
CA GLY A 185 -4.16 -16.39 10.01
C GLY A 185 -2.77 -15.73 10.00
N HIS A 186 -1.75 -16.43 9.47
CA HIS A 186 -0.42 -15.86 9.27
C HIS A 186 -0.40 -14.69 8.29
N ILE A 187 -1.14 -14.74 7.18
CA ILE A 187 -1.27 -13.60 6.24
C ILE A 187 -1.79 -12.36 6.99
N PHE A 188 -2.76 -12.51 7.89
CA PHE A 188 -3.25 -11.43 8.75
C PHE A 188 -2.26 -10.99 9.83
N GLY A 189 -1.16 -11.70 10.04
CA GLY A 189 -0.13 -11.40 11.05
C GLY A 189 -0.36 -12.10 12.39
N CYS A 190 -1.21 -13.12 12.44
CA CYS A 190 -1.28 -13.99 13.62
C CYS A 190 -0.03 -14.86 13.70
N GLN A 191 0.37 -15.20 14.92
CA GLN A 191 1.50 -16.05 15.21
C GLN A 191 1.08 -17.26 16.04
N HIS A 192 1.96 -18.24 16.10
CA HIS A 192 1.79 -19.41 16.94
C HIS A 192 1.62 -19.07 18.42
N SER A 193 1.02 -19.99 19.16
CA SER A 193 0.95 -19.89 20.61
C SER A 193 2.34 -19.85 21.25
N ARG A 194 2.41 -19.28 22.46
CA ARG A 194 3.66 -19.15 23.22
C ARG A 194 4.21 -20.47 23.76
N ILE A 195 3.46 -21.56 23.62
CA ILE A 195 3.85 -22.90 24.08
C ILE A 195 4.45 -23.75 22.95
N GLN A 196 4.47 -23.25 21.72
CA GLN A 196 5.09 -23.93 20.57
C GLN A 196 6.60 -23.67 20.51
N GLU A 197 7.34 -24.54 19.84
CA GLU A 197 8.80 -24.44 19.70
C GLU A 197 9.25 -23.12 19.07
N ASP A 198 8.47 -22.60 18.12
CA ASP A 198 8.68 -21.32 17.44
C ASP A 198 7.90 -20.16 18.07
N SER A 199 7.41 -20.36 19.30
CA SER A 199 6.82 -19.39 20.25
C SER A 199 6.55 -17.99 19.68
N GLY A 200 5.29 -17.70 19.37
CA GLY A 200 4.88 -16.37 18.91
C GLY A 200 5.25 -15.27 19.92
N ASN A 201 5.80 -14.18 19.42
CA ASN A 201 6.28 -13.04 20.21
C ASN A 201 5.37 -11.80 20.10
N HIS A 202 4.35 -11.82 19.22
CA HIS A 202 3.44 -10.70 19.05
C HIS A 202 2.75 -10.38 20.40
N PRO A 203 2.61 -9.08 20.77
CA PRO A 203 2.05 -8.68 22.07
C PRO A 203 0.69 -9.31 22.41
N TYR A 204 -0.17 -9.49 21.40
CA TYR A 204 -1.47 -10.13 21.54
C TYR A 204 -1.83 -11.14 20.45
N ALA A 205 -1.33 -11.03 19.21
CA ALA A 205 -1.81 -11.79 18.06
C ALA A 205 -1.31 -13.25 17.98
N VAL A 206 -1.34 -13.98 19.09
CA VAL A 206 -0.88 -15.37 19.18
C VAL A 206 -2.02 -16.34 19.44
N GLY A 207 -1.84 -17.59 19.02
CA GLY A 207 -2.71 -18.69 19.43
C GLY A 207 -2.62 -19.03 20.91
N VAL A 208 -3.48 -19.96 21.33
CA VAL A 208 -3.57 -20.46 22.71
C VAL A 208 -3.96 -21.94 22.72
N GLY A 209 -3.60 -22.63 23.79
CA GLY A 209 -4.08 -23.98 24.12
C GLY A 209 -4.43 -24.07 25.60
N ASN A 210 -5.65 -24.55 25.88
CA ASN A 210 -6.16 -24.82 27.22
C ASN A 210 -6.83 -26.20 27.20
N PRO A 211 -6.39 -27.17 28.04
CA PRO A 211 -6.86 -28.54 27.94
C PRO A 211 -8.39 -28.69 27.89
N PRO A 212 -8.93 -29.55 27.00
CA PRO A 212 -8.21 -30.37 26.02
C PRO A 212 -7.96 -29.67 24.66
N TYR A 213 -8.33 -28.39 24.52
CA TYR A 213 -8.45 -27.71 23.23
C TYR A 213 -7.32 -26.74 22.91
N TYR A 214 -7.01 -26.55 21.63
CA TYR A 214 -6.19 -25.44 21.15
C TYR A 214 -6.86 -24.70 20.00
N SER A 215 -6.63 -23.40 19.94
CA SER A 215 -7.11 -22.53 18.85
C SER A 215 -6.42 -22.84 17.52
N VAL A 216 -6.90 -22.26 16.41
CA VAL A 216 -6.31 -22.42 15.07
C VAL A 216 -4.81 -22.13 15.03
N MET A 217 -4.33 -21.12 15.76
CA MET A 217 -2.90 -20.77 15.83
C MET A 217 -2.17 -21.41 17.02
N GLY A 218 -2.82 -22.34 17.73
CA GLY A 218 -2.22 -23.07 18.86
C GLY A 218 -1.63 -24.41 18.45
N ALA A 219 -1.14 -25.17 19.43
CA ALA A 219 -0.66 -26.54 19.21
C ALA A 219 -1.13 -27.52 20.28
N ALA A 220 -1.07 -28.79 19.90
CA ALA A 220 -1.21 -29.90 20.81
C ALA A 220 0.08 -30.07 21.66
N VAL A 221 -0.05 -29.97 22.98
CA VAL A 221 1.04 -30.13 23.95
C VAL A 221 0.47 -30.73 25.23
N GLY A 222 1.02 -31.86 25.69
CA GLY A 222 0.54 -32.54 26.91
C GLY A 222 -0.95 -32.91 26.78
N ASP A 223 -1.78 -32.42 27.72
CA ASP A 223 -3.23 -32.67 27.75
C ASP A 223 -4.03 -31.83 26.74
N ILE A 224 -3.38 -30.88 26.05
CA ILE A 224 -3.97 -30.10 24.96
C ILE A 224 -3.85 -30.94 23.68
N THR A 225 -4.96 -31.46 23.15
CA THR A 225 -4.93 -32.50 22.12
C THR A 225 -5.95 -32.35 20.99
N GLU A 226 -6.92 -31.44 21.11
CA GLU A 226 -7.99 -31.25 20.13
C GLU A 226 -8.00 -29.83 19.54
N LEU A 227 -7.86 -29.73 18.22
CA LEU A 227 -7.96 -28.46 17.50
C LEU A 227 -9.42 -27.96 17.52
N ALA A 228 -9.62 -26.75 18.03
CA ALA A 228 -10.88 -26.03 17.98
C ALA A 228 -10.93 -25.14 16.73
N PRO A 229 -12.06 -25.13 15.98
CA PRO A 229 -12.26 -24.27 14.82
C PRO A 229 -12.57 -22.82 15.24
N ILE A 230 -11.65 -22.20 15.97
CA ILE A 230 -11.78 -20.84 16.52
C ILE A 230 -10.40 -20.15 16.61
N PHE A 231 -10.34 -18.87 16.29
CA PHE A 231 -9.19 -18.01 16.59
C PHE A 231 -9.23 -17.54 18.05
N SER A 232 -8.04 -17.30 18.62
CA SER A 232 -7.92 -16.88 20.01
C SER A 232 -8.49 -15.47 20.24
N SER A 233 -9.24 -15.30 21.34
CA SER A 233 -9.68 -13.98 21.84
C SER A 233 -10.19 -14.10 23.28
N PRO A 234 -10.32 -12.99 24.03
CA PRO A 234 -10.97 -12.99 25.35
C PRO A 234 -12.40 -13.54 25.34
N LYS A 235 -13.09 -13.45 24.19
CA LYS A 235 -14.48 -13.89 24.00
C LYS A 235 -14.59 -15.30 23.39
N SER A 236 -13.47 -15.87 22.94
CA SER A 236 -13.46 -17.17 22.27
C SER A 236 -13.70 -18.27 23.29
N VAL A 237 -14.84 -18.96 23.18
CA VAL A 237 -15.20 -20.09 24.05
C VAL A 237 -15.56 -21.28 23.16
N TRP A 238 -14.87 -22.40 23.36
CA TRP A 238 -15.14 -23.65 22.66
C TRP A 238 -15.54 -24.73 23.65
N ARG A 239 -16.78 -25.22 23.54
CA ARG A 239 -17.33 -26.27 24.43
C ARG A 239 -17.12 -25.98 25.93
N GLY A 240 -17.26 -24.71 26.32
CA GLY A 240 -17.09 -24.26 27.71
C GLY A 240 -15.66 -23.95 28.13
N VAL A 241 -14.66 -24.18 27.27
CA VAL A 241 -13.26 -23.81 27.52
C VAL A 241 -12.96 -22.47 26.85
N GLN A 242 -12.50 -21.50 27.65
CA GLN A 242 -12.04 -20.22 27.13
C GLN A 242 -10.72 -20.43 26.36
N LEU A 243 -10.65 -19.93 25.14
CA LEU A 243 -9.49 -20.00 24.26
C LEU A 243 -9.04 -18.60 23.86
N GLY A 244 -8.52 -17.86 24.85
CA GLY A 244 -7.80 -16.62 24.61
C GLY A 244 -7.89 -15.65 25.77
N SER A 245 -7.18 -14.54 25.62
CA SER A 245 -7.05 -13.47 26.59
C SER A 245 -6.70 -12.18 25.85
N GLU A 246 -6.54 -11.06 26.56
CA GLU A 246 -6.08 -9.81 25.92
C GLU A 246 -4.68 -9.94 25.31
N ARG A 247 -3.89 -10.93 25.76
CA ARG A 247 -2.56 -11.24 25.24
C ARG A 247 -2.56 -12.40 24.24
N GLU A 248 -3.71 -13.01 23.99
CA GLU A 248 -3.92 -14.15 23.08
C GLU A 248 -5.21 -13.87 22.30
N ASN A 249 -5.10 -12.93 21.36
CA ASN A 249 -6.19 -12.30 20.65
C ASN A 249 -5.87 -12.18 19.15
N SER A 250 -5.80 -13.32 18.46
CA SER A 250 -5.72 -13.36 16.99
C SER A 250 -6.91 -12.66 16.33
N VAL A 251 -8.11 -12.72 16.92
CA VAL A 251 -9.31 -12.06 16.39
C VAL A 251 -9.10 -10.56 16.23
N ARG A 252 -8.52 -9.90 17.23
CA ARG A 252 -8.20 -8.47 17.17
C ARG A 252 -7.31 -8.15 15.97
N LYS A 253 -6.23 -8.92 15.77
CA LYS A 253 -5.29 -8.69 14.67
C LYS A 253 -5.94 -8.86 13.30
N ILE A 254 -6.78 -9.88 13.15
CA ILE A 254 -7.52 -10.11 11.89
C ILE A 254 -8.45 -8.92 11.62
N LYS A 255 -9.21 -8.46 12.62
CA LYS A 255 -10.11 -7.30 12.46
C LYS A 255 -9.36 -6.02 12.09
N GLU A 256 -8.19 -5.77 12.70
CA GLU A 256 -7.34 -4.60 12.39
C GLU A 256 -6.87 -4.57 10.93
N ARG A 257 -6.61 -5.74 10.33
CA ARG A 257 -6.12 -5.85 8.94
C ARG A 257 -7.21 -6.21 7.92
N LEU A 258 -8.44 -6.45 8.35
CA LEU A 258 -9.49 -7.02 7.50
C LEU A 258 -9.77 -6.17 6.26
N THR A 259 -9.95 -4.86 6.44
CA THR A 259 -10.19 -3.92 5.34
C THR A 259 -9.01 -3.81 4.40
N GLU A 260 -7.79 -3.84 4.93
CA GLU A 260 -6.56 -3.79 4.13
C GLU A 260 -6.47 -5.03 3.22
N VAL A 261 -6.61 -6.23 3.80
CA VAL A 261 -6.49 -7.49 3.06
C VAL A 261 -7.62 -7.64 2.04
N ALA A 262 -8.86 -7.25 2.37
CA ALA A 262 -10.00 -7.29 1.45
C ALA A 262 -9.95 -6.27 0.30
N SER A 263 -8.89 -5.45 0.26
CA SER A 263 -8.63 -4.54 -0.86
C SER A 263 -7.47 -5.02 -1.74
N PHE A 264 -6.78 -6.10 -1.36
CA PHE A 264 -5.58 -6.56 -2.06
C PHE A 264 -5.85 -6.82 -3.54
N GLY A 265 -7.02 -7.38 -3.88
CA GLY A 265 -7.48 -7.66 -5.23
C GLY A 265 -7.89 -6.42 -6.03
N ASP A 266 -8.44 -5.39 -5.39
CA ASP A 266 -8.89 -4.16 -6.08
C ASP A 266 -7.73 -3.35 -6.65
N TYR A 267 -6.61 -3.32 -5.94
CA TYR A 267 -5.41 -2.62 -6.36
C TYR A 267 -4.59 -3.41 -7.42
N LEU A 268 -5.04 -4.61 -7.83
CA LEU A 268 -4.42 -5.43 -8.87
C LEU A 268 -4.83 -5.03 -10.30
N GLU A 269 -5.68 -4.01 -10.45
CA GLU A 269 -5.92 -3.37 -11.74
C GLU A 269 -4.58 -2.95 -12.38
N PRO A 270 -4.37 -3.24 -13.68
CA PRO A 270 -3.19 -2.82 -14.43
C PRO A 270 -2.97 -1.31 -14.31
N ARG A 271 -2.05 -0.89 -13.46
CA ARG A 271 -1.70 0.52 -13.27
C ARG A 271 -0.20 0.62 -13.31
N TYR A 272 0.30 1.45 -14.23
CA TYR A 272 1.71 1.80 -14.36
C TYR A 272 1.79 3.16 -15.03
N TYR A 273 1.44 4.21 -14.29
CA TYR A 273 1.42 5.58 -14.80
C TYR A 273 1.70 6.59 -13.68
N ALA A 274 2.14 7.79 -14.06
CA ALA A 274 2.23 8.93 -13.16
C ALA A 274 0.95 9.75 -13.27
N GLU A 275 0.39 10.24 -12.16
CA GLU A 275 -0.79 11.12 -12.22
C GLU A 275 -0.49 12.45 -12.95
N ARG A 276 0.80 12.82 -13.04
CA ARG A 276 1.29 13.94 -13.85
C ARG A 276 2.61 13.56 -14.53
N GLU A 277 2.63 13.65 -15.86
CA GLU A 277 3.83 13.40 -16.67
C GLU A 277 4.54 14.69 -17.12
N GLN A 278 3.93 15.85 -16.86
CA GLN A 278 4.49 17.16 -17.18
C GLN A 278 4.45 18.04 -15.92
N ILE A 279 5.61 18.60 -15.55
CA ILE A 279 5.76 19.47 -14.39
C ILE A 279 6.47 20.75 -14.82
N GLU A 280 5.87 21.89 -14.53
CA GLU A 280 6.49 23.20 -14.68
C GLU A 280 6.86 23.76 -13.30
N VAL A 281 8.11 24.21 -13.16
CA VAL A 281 8.65 24.75 -11.91
C VAL A 281 9.40 26.05 -12.14
N GLY A 282 9.35 26.94 -11.15
CA GLY A 282 10.13 28.17 -11.15
C GLY A 282 11.64 27.94 -11.01
N ALA A 283 12.43 28.99 -11.25
CA ALA A 283 13.89 28.94 -11.24
C ALA A 283 14.52 28.64 -9.87
N GLN A 284 13.75 28.79 -8.77
CA GLN A 284 14.23 28.50 -7.42
C GLN A 284 14.30 27.00 -7.14
N ALA A 285 15.20 26.62 -6.23
CA ALA A 285 15.27 25.25 -5.74
C ALA A 285 13.99 24.88 -4.98
N GLN A 286 13.44 23.69 -5.26
CA GLN A 286 12.20 23.22 -4.64
C GLN A 286 12.08 21.70 -4.71
N THR A 287 11.14 21.13 -3.97
CA THR A 287 10.73 19.74 -4.09
C THR A 287 9.36 19.65 -4.75
N VAL A 288 9.17 18.65 -5.60
CA VAL A 288 7.90 18.34 -6.24
C VAL A 288 7.52 16.90 -5.92
N SER A 289 6.22 16.66 -5.73
CA SER A 289 5.69 15.31 -5.54
C SER A 289 4.72 14.95 -6.66
N VAL A 290 4.88 13.75 -7.21
CA VAL A 290 3.96 13.13 -8.17
C VAL A 290 3.55 11.76 -7.66
N LEU A 291 2.25 11.50 -7.61
CA LEU A 291 1.75 10.18 -7.24
C LEU A 291 1.95 9.22 -8.41
N ILE A 292 2.70 8.15 -8.15
CA ILE A 292 2.88 7.04 -9.08
C ILE A 292 1.83 5.99 -8.75
N ARG A 293 1.09 5.55 -9.77
CA ARG A 293 0.14 4.44 -9.68
C ARG A 293 0.77 3.21 -10.29
N THR A 294 1.07 2.22 -9.46
CA THR A 294 1.75 1.00 -9.90
C THR A 294 1.14 -0.24 -9.27
N SER A 295 1.07 -1.32 -10.04
CA SER A 295 0.85 -2.68 -9.54
C SER A 295 2.11 -3.54 -9.63
N GLU A 296 3.24 -2.94 -9.98
CA GLU A 296 4.50 -3.60 -10.30
C GLU A 296 5.69 -2.84 -9.70
N PHE A 297 6.84 -3.50 -9.65
CA PHE A 297 8.09 -2.87 -9.30
C PHE A 297 8.40 -1.71 -10.24
N PHE A 298 8.79 -0.57 -9.67
CA PHE A 298 9.49 0.47 -10.40
C PHE A 298 10.66 1.03 -9.59
N GLN A 299 11.62 1.54 -10.35
CA GLN A 299 12.77 2.28 -9.90
C GLN A 299 12.85 3.58 -10.71
N PRO A 300 12.67 4.74 -10.06
CA PRO A 300 12.82 6.03 -10.71
C PRO A 300 14.32 6.35 -10.93
N SER A 301 14.63 7.00 -12.04
CA SER A 301 15.97 7.54 -12.31
C SER A 301 15.88 8.89 -13.02
N SER A 302 16.85 9.77 -12.74
CA SER A 302 16.96 11.06 -13.42
C SER A 302 18.01 11.00 -14.53
N ASP A 303 17.75 11.68 -15.64
CA ASP A 303 18.71 11.82 -16.74
C ASP A 303 19.70 12.99 -16.54
N VAL A 304 19.43 13.88 -15.57
CA VAL A 304 20.20 15.10 -15.33
C VAL A 304 20.52 15.30 -13.85
N PRO A 305 21.68 15.89 -13.49
CA PRO A 305 22.12 15.99 -12.09
C PRO A 305 21.36 17.01 -11.25
N TRP A 306 20.77 18.04 -11.88
CA TRP A 306 20.01 19.10 -11.17
C TRP A 306 18.60 18.67 -10.75
N LEU A 307 18.16 17.51 -11.22
CA LEU A 307 16.88 16.89 -10.90
C LEU A 307 17.19 15.56 -10.20
N ARG A 308 16.80 15.41 -8.93
CA ARG A 308 17.21 14.27 -8.11
C ARG A 308 16.01 13.58 -7.49
N VAL A 309 15.93 12.26 -7.61
CA VAL A 309 14.94 11.47 -6.86
C VAL A 309 15.33 11.50 -5.38
N VAL A 310 14.40 11.95 -4.53
CA VAL A 310 14.57 11.96 -3.07
C VAL A 310 13.98 10.70 -2.47
N SER A 311 12.75 10.34 -2.87
CA SER A 311 12.08 9.13 -2.40
C SER A 311 10.92 8.73 -3.31
N PRO A 312 10.57 7.45 -3.38
CA PRO A 312 11.38 6.32 -2.93
C PRO A 312 12.44 5.94 -3.98
N SER A 313 13.48 5.21 -3.58
CA SER A 313 14.47 4.67 -4.53
C SER A 313 13.91 3.55 -5.41
N TYR A 314 12.85 2.89 -4.94
CA TYR A 314 12.00 1.96 -5.67
C TYR A 314 10.69 1.79 -4.90
N SER A 315 9.64 1.33 -5.56
CA SER A 315 8.40 0.90 -4.90
C SER A 315 7.71 -0.19 -5.71
N LEU A 316 6.87 -0.93 -5.01
CA LEU A 316 5.97 -1.95 -5.56
C LEU A 316 4.51 -1.51 -5.49
N ASP A 317 4.24 -0.38 -4.82
CA ASP A 317 2.93 0.14 -4.51
C ASP A 317 2.80 1.62 -4.88
N ASP A 318 1.54 2.07 -4.97
CA ASP A 318 1.19 3.48 -5.18
C ASP A 318 1.89 4.37 -4.15
N VAL A 319 2.67 5.34 -4.62
CA VAL A 319 3.50 6.15 -3.74
C VAL A 319 3.75 7.54 -4.32
N PRO A 320 3.78 8.60 -3.48
CA PRO A 320 4.29 9.90 -3.91
C PRO A 320 5.79 9.82 -4.19
N LEU A 321 6.17 9.95 -5.45
CA LEU A 321 7.54 10.16 -5.88
C LEU A 321 7.91 11.62 -5.61
N VAL A 322 8.89 11.84 -4.73
CA VAL A 322 9.44 13.14 -4.37
C VAL A 322 10.73 13.37 -5.14
N VAL A 323 10.77 14.49 -5.86
CA VAL A 323 11.91 14.91 -6.69
C VAL A 323 12.39 16.27 -6.23
N ALA A 324 13.68 16.39 -5.95
CA ALA A 324 14.35 17.65 -5.67
C ALA A 324 14.81 18.28 -6.98
N VAL A 325 14.48 19.55 -7.15
CA VAL A 325 14.89 20.40 -8.26
C VAL A 325 15.84 21.45 -7.72
N GLU A 326 17.08 21.48 -8.22
CA GLU A 326 18.03 22.55 -7.89
C GLU A 326 17.65 23.87 -8.56
N ALA A 327 18.14 24.99 -8.03
CA ALA A 327 17.92 26.29 -8.64
C ALA A 327 18.53 26.32 -10.07
N ASN A 328 17.78 26.87 -11.02
CA ASN A 328 18.30 27.20 -12.34
C ASN A 328 18.83 28.63 -12.29
N THR A 329 20.15 28.80 -12.33
CA THR A 329 20.79 30.12 -12.37
C THR A 329 21.02 30.64 -13.79
N SER A 330 20.67 29.84 -14.81
CA SER A 330 20.84 30.19 -16.22
C SER A 330 19.73 31.09 -16.75
N ALA A 331 20.08 31.96 -17.71
CA ALA A 331 19.13 32.78 -18.45
C ALA A 331 18.24 31.98 -19.43
N GLN A 332 18.48 30.67 -19.57
CA GLN A 332 17.69 29.76 -20.39
C GLN A 332 16.90 28.79 -19.50
N SER A 333 15.68 28.46 -19.93
CA SER A 333 14.93 27.35 -19.35
C SER A 333 15.66 26.03 -19.59
N ARG A 334 15.45 25.06 -18.71
CA ARG A 334 16.02 23.71 -18.85
C ARG A 334 14.95 22.65 -18.64
N THR A 335 15.14 21.51 -19.28
CA THR A 335 14.23 20.37 -19.18
C THR A 335 15.02 19.12 -18.81
N GLY A 336 14.48 18.34 -17.90
CA GLY A 336 15.01 17.06 -17.45
C GLY A 336 13.89 16.04 -17.34
N HIS A 337 14.26 14.77 -17.21
CA HIS A 337 13.31 13.67 -17.21
C HIS A 337 13.56 12.74 -16.03
N ILE A 338 12.48 12.38 -15.34
CA ILE A 338 12.48 11.21 -14.46
C ILE A 338 11.87 10.04 -15.22
N LYS A 339 12.66 8.99 -15.39
CA LYS A 339 12.22 7.73 -15.97
C LYS A 339 11.78 6.76 -14.87
N ILE A 340 10.56 6.26 -14.98
CA ILE A 340 9.98 5.21 -14.14
C ILE A 340 10.04 3.91 -14.93
N ALA A 341 10.90 2.98 -14.50
CA ALA A 341 11.09 1.69 -15.16
C ALA A 341 11.38 0.61 -14.12
N GLY A 342 11.23 -0.67 -14.47
CA GLY A 342 11.55 -1.77 -13.54
C GLY A 342 10.81 -3.08 -13.82
N THR A 343 9.85 -3.07 -14.72
CA THR A 343 9.09 -4.24 -15.14
C THR A 343 9.06 -4.35 -16.65
N ASP A 344 9.07 -5.59 -17.17
CA ASP A 344 8.91 -5.88 -18.59
C ASP A 344 7.42 -5.92 -19.00
N HIS A 345 6.51 -5.89 -18.02
CA HIS A 345 5.07 -5.93 -18.26
C HIS A 345 4.51 -4.61 -18.79
N TYR A 346 5.16 -3.48 -18.47
CA TYR A 346 4.71 -2.15 -18.84
C TYR A 346 5.84 -1.35 -19.49
N LYS A 347 5.45 -0.43 -20.38
CA LYS A 347 6.40 0.54 -20.92
C LYS A 347 6.82 1.50 -19.81
N ALA A 348 8.11 1.88 -19.83
CA ALA A 348 8.62 2.90 -18.93
C ALA A 348 7.83 4.22 -19.09
N VAL A 349 7.52 4.86 -17.97
CA VAL A 349 6.85 6.16 -17.92
C VAL A 349 7.91 7.25 -17.79
N THR A 350 7.73 8.36 -18.48
CA THR A 350 8.65 9.50 -18.44
C THR A 350 7.91 10.72 -17.90
N ILE A 351 8.41 11.28 -16.81
CA ILE A 351 7.94 12.56 -16.26
C ILE A 351 8.91 13.64 -16.73
N THR A 352 8.42 14.57 -17.53
CA THR A 352 9.17 15.74 -18.00
C THR A 352 9.05 16.88 -16.98
N VAL A 353 10.19 17.42 -16.55
CA VAL A 353 10.26 18.57 -15.65
C VAL A 353 10.89 19.73 -16.42
N THR A 354 10.12 20.78 -16.66
CA THR A 354 10.58 22.02 -17.27
C THR A 354 10.75 23.09 -16.21
N GLN A 355 11.97 23.60 -16.08
CA GLN A 355 12.32 24.64 -15.14
C GLN A 355 12.57 25.96 -15.85
N SER A 356 11.91 27.02 -15.38
CA SER A 356 12.07 28.37 -15.94
C SER A 356 13.50 28.88 -15.82
N SER A 357 13.88 29.84 -16.66
CA SER A 357 15.14 30.57 -16.53
C SER A 357 15.18 31.44 -15.28
N SER A 358 16.38 31.79 -14.82
CA SER A 358 16.61 32.86 -13.83
C SER A 358 16.49 34.27 -14.42
N SER A 359 16.29 34.40 -15.74
CA SER A 359 16.31 35.68 -16.42
C SER A 359 15.08 36.52 -16.10
N THR A 360 15.24 37.42 -15.13
CA THR A 360 14.51 38.68 -15.11
C THR A 360 14.94 39.46 -16.35
N THR A 361 14.11 39.43 -17.40
CA THR A 361 14.33 40.29 -18.56
C THR A 361 14.15 41.74 -18.08
N ALA A 362 15.25 42.46 -17.86
CA ALA A 362 15.23 43.90 -17.72
C ALA A 362 14.71 44.46 -19.05
N THR A 363 13.41 44.72 -19.10
CA THR A 363 12.79 45.37 -20.25
C THR A 363 13.31 46.80 -20.26
N ASN A 364 14.05 47.18 -21.31
CA ASN A 364 14.41 48.56 -21.58
C ASN A 364 13.13 49.40 -21.66
N MET A 365 12.69 49.97 -20.54
CA MET A 365 11.66 50.98 -20.50
C MET A 365 12.32 52.34 -20.62
N VAL A 366 11.93 53.06 -21.68
CA VAL A 366 12.08 54.51 -21.86
C VAL A 366 12.06 55.21 -20.50
N ALA A 367 13.06 56.05 -20.22
CA ALA A 367 13.25 56.73 -18.94
C ALA A 367 11.98 57.46 -18.48
N VAL A 368 11.21 56.82 -17.59
CA VAL A 368 10.10 57.43 -16.86
C VAL A 368 10.67 57.88 -15.52
N ASP A 369 10.66 59.18 -15.24
CA ASP A 369 10.97 59.68 -13.89
C ASP A 369 9.69 59.60 -13.04
N PRO A 370 9.71 58.95 -11.86
CA PRO A 370 10.84 58.28 -11.19
C PRO A 370 11.17 56.89 -11.73
N VAL A 371 12.45 56.51 -11.73
CA VAL A 371 12.87 55.16 -12.16
C VAL A 371 12.89 54.23 -10.94
N MET A 372 12.22 53.09 -11.06
CA MET A 372 12.24 52.01 -10.08
C MET A 372 12.73 50.72 -10.73
N GLN A 373 13.74 50.08 -10.15
CA GLN A 373 14.26 48.79 -10.58
C GLN A 373 14.51 47.89 -9.37
N ILE A 374 14.18 46.60 -9.50
CA ILE A 374 14.51 45.61 -8.46
C ILE A 374 15.79 44.89 -8.85
N ALA A 375 16.72 44.79 -7.92
CA ALA A 375 17.92 43.97 -8.05
C ALA A 375 18.24 43.31 -6.71
N SER A 376 18.35 41.98 -6.70
CA SER A 376 18.95 41.19 -5.61
C SER A 376 18.53 41.59 -4.19
N GLY A 377 17.21 41.68 -3.91
CA GLY A 377 16.67 41.99 -2.58
C GLY A 377 16.54 43.49 -2.25
N TYR A 378 16.92 44.37 -3.18
CA TYR A 378 16.79 45.82 -3.03
C TYR A 378 15.98 46.43 -4.18
N LEU A 379 15.32 47.53 -3.88
CA LEU A 379 14.77 48.46 -4.85
C LEU A 379 15.79 49.58 -5.08
N ALA A 380 16.28 49.71 -6.32
CA ALA A 380 16.95 50.90 -6.80
C ALA A 380 15.89 51.93 -7.22
N LEU A 381 15.93 53.11 -6.58
CA LEU A 381 15.04 54.23 -6.84
C LEU A 381 15.87 55.44 -7.27
N SER A 382 15.63 55.94 -8.48
CA SER A 382 16.26 57.17 -8.98
C SER A 382 15.20 58.25 -9.18
N LEU A 383 15.41 59.39 -8.51
CA LEU A 383 14.49 60.53 -8.51
C LEU A 383 15.17 61.77 -9.08
N SER A 384 14.64 62.32 -10.17
CA SER A 384 15.18 63.56 -10.77
C SER A 384 14.76 64.84 -10.02
N SER A 385 13.80 64.73 -9.11
CA SER A 385 13.28 65.80 -8.25
C SER A 385 12.76 65.19 -6.93
N ARG A 386 12.39 66.01 -5.94
CA ARG A 386 11.79 65.50 -4.70
C ARG A 386 10.56 64.63 -5.04
N GLY A 387 10.47 63.46 -4.40
CA GLY A 387 9.44 62.48 -4.68
C GLY A 387 9.05 61.67 -3.45
N GLU A 388 8.05 60.82 -3.62
CA GLU A 388 7.48 59.96 -2.58
C GLU A 388 7.51 58.52 -3.06
N LEU A 389 7.92 57.59 -2.18
CA LEU A 389 7.79 56.15 -2.37
C LEU A 389 6.76 55.61 -1.39
N SER A 390 5.75 54.95 -1.92
CA SER A 390 4.69 54.29 -1.15
C SER A 390 4.64 52.80 -1.48
N ALA A 391 4.29 51.98 -0.50
CA ALA A 391 3.96 50.58 -0.70
C ALA A 391 2.50 50.30 -0.32
N TYR A 392 1.84 49.49 -1.12
CA TYR A 392 0.45 49.08 -0.91
C TYR A 392 0.33 47.56 -0.92
N THR A 393 -0.68 47.03 -0.23
CA THR A 393 -1.15 45.65 -0.42
C THR A 393 -1.73 45.49 -1.84
N LEU A 394 -1.92 44.24 -2.29
CA LEU A 394 -2.58 43.99 -3.59
C LEU A 394 -4.03 44.52 -3.63
N GLN A 395 -4.66 44.66 -2.46
CA GLN A 395 -6.00 45.21 -2.27
C GLN A 395 -6.01 46.75 -2.23
N GLY A 396 -4.84 47.39 -2.30
CA GLY A 396 -4.69 48.85 -2.34
C GLY A 396 -4.56 49.53 -0.97
N GLU A 397 -4.35 48.78 0.11
CA GLU A 397 -4.14 49.36 1.44
C GLU A 397 -2.70 49.87 1.58
N LEU A 398 -2.53 51.09 2.08
CA LEU A 398 -1.20 51.69 2.26
C LEU A 398 -0.45 51.00 3.40
N ILE A 399 0.73 50.46 3.10
CA ILE A 399 1.64 49.84 4.08
C ILE A 399 2.60 50.88 4.64
N PHE A 400 3.25 51.65 3.77
CA PHE A 400 4.09 52.78 4.17
C PHE A 400 4.14 53.84 3.07
N SER A 401 4.50 55.06 3.46
CA SER A 401 4.91 56.11 2.53
C SER A 401 6.06 56.93 3.10
N ARG A 402 7.02 57.33 2.26
CA ARG A 402 8.17 58.13 2.66
C ARG A 402 8.60 59.08 1.54
N GLU A 403 8.91 60.31 1.92
CA GLU A 403 9.49 61.30 1.02
C GLU A 403 11.01 61.15 0.89
N PHE A 404 11.51 61.45 -0.32
CA PHE A 404 12.92 61.40 -0.68
C PHE A 404 13.28 62.68 -1.43
N ALA A 405 14.51 63.17 -1.23
CA ALA A 405 15.07 64.23 -2.06
C ALA A 405 15.40 63.70 -3.46
N SER A 406 15.85 64.56 -4.37
CA SER A 406 16.41 64.09 -5.65
C SER A 406 17.70 63.31 -5.41
N GLY A 407 17.88 62.21 -6.12
CA GLY A 407 19.07 61.36 -5.99
C GLY A 407 18.74 59.89 -6.25
N ASP A 408 19.77 59.07 -6.09
CA ASP A 408 19.69 57.62 -6.21
C ASP A 408 19.68 56.98 -4.82
N TYR A 409 18.75 56.05 -4.62
CA TYR A 409 18.51 55.39 -3.35
C TYR A 409 18.47 53.88 -3.55
N GLN A 410 18.97 53.16 -2.54
CA GLN A 410 18.73 51.74 -2.37
C GLN A 410 17.82 51.53 -1.17
N VAL A 411 16.68 50.92 -1.41
CA VAL A 411 15.70 50.57 -0.37
C VAL A 411 15.72 49.05 -0.22
N SER A 412 16.13 48.57 0.94
CA SER A 412 16.04 47.13 1.24
C SER A 412 14.58 46.70 1.23
N LEU A 413 14.31 45.56 0.59
CA LEU A 413 13.01 44.90 0.59
C LEU A 413 12.95 43.78 1.64
N ASP A 414 13.98 43.66 2.48
CA ASP A 414 14.03 42.66 3.54
C ASP A 414 12.90 42.88 4.55
N GLY A 415 12.12 41.84 4.81
CA GLY A 415 10.97 41.87 5.72
C GLY A 415 9.60 41.94 5.05
N PHE A 416 9.52 42.17 3.73
CA PHE A 416 8.27 42.07 2.99
C PHE A 416 8.00 40.62 2.54
N LEU A 417 7.26 39.86 3.36
CA LEU A 417 6.92 38.45 3.11
C LEU A 417 5.63 38.25 2.28
N ARG A 418 5.11 39.28 1.63
CA ARG A 418 3.84 39.24 0.88
C ARG A 418 3.95 40.06 -0.40
N PRO A 419 3.19 39.72 -1.46
CA PRO A 419 3.13 40.52 -2.68
C PRO A 419 2.66 41.95 -2.37
N LEU A 420 3.30 42.92 -3.01
CA LEU A 420 3.03 44.33 -2.76
C LEU A 420 3.13 45.16 -4.04
N VAL A 421 2.54 46.34 -4.00
CA VAL A 421 2.61 47.33 -5.07
C VAL A 421 3.42 48.51 -4.58
N LEU A 422 4.59 48.73 -5.18
CA LEU A 422 5.39 49.93 -4.96
C LEU A 422 4.96 51.02 -5.92
N GLN A 423 4.89 52.24 -5.43
CA GLN A 423 4.59 53.41 -6.22
C GLN A 423 5.56 54.52 -5.87
N ALA A 424 6.33 54.97 -6.85
CA ALA A 424 7.14 56.17 -6.73
C ALA A 424 6.47 57.30 -7.52
N LYS A 425 6.42 58.49 -6.94
CA LYS A 425 5.83 59.69 -7.54
C LYS A 425 6.77 60.87 -7.43
N THR A 426 6.94 61.61 -8.51
CA THR A 426 7.59 62.92 -8.55
C THR A 426 6.63 63.95 -9.17
N ALA A 427 7.06 65.21 -9.27
CA ALA A 427 6.33 66.21 -10.04
C ALA A 427 6.26 65.88 -11.55
N ARG A 428 7.15 65.02 -12.05
CA ARG A 428 7.29 64.71 -13.48
C ARG A 428 6.57 63.42 -13.88
N GLY A 429 6.21 62.57 -12.93
CA GLY A 429 5.56 61.32 -13.25
C GLY A 429 5.33 60.42 -12.05
N ARG A 430 4.79 59.25 -12.36
CA ARG A 430 4.51 58.20 -11.39
C ARG A 430 4.87 56.87 -12.01
N THR A 431 5.68 56.10 -11.30
CA THR A 431 6.04 54.74 -11.67
C THR A 431 5.44 53.79 -10.65
N THR A 432 4.93 52.66 -11.11
CA THR A 432 4.31 51.65 -10.25
C THR A 432 4.89 50.29 -10.61
N LEU A 433 5.32 49.56 -9.59
CA LEU A 433 5.94 48.25 -9.72
C LEU A 433 5.19 47.27 -8.83
N LYS A 434 4.74 46.17 -9.42
CA LYS A 434 4.16 45.06 -8.66
C LYS A 434 5.27 44.05 -8.37
N ILE A 435 5.39 43.63 -7.12
CA ILE A 435 6.30 42.57 -6.71
C ILE A 435 5.46 41.30 -6.53
N PRO A 436 5.47 40.37 -7.49
CA PRO A 436 4.58 39.21 -7.49
C PRO A 436 5.02 38.13 -6.48
N TYR A 437 6.32 37.88 -6.39
CA TYR A 437 7.09 37.18 -5.36
C TYR A 437 8.53 37.12 -5.86
#